data_AF-A0A2E5EL14-F1
#
_entry.id   AF-A0A2E5EL14-F1
#
_cell.length_a   1.000
_cell.length_b   1.000
_cell.length_c   1.000
_cell.angle_alpha   90.00
_cell.angle_beta   90.00
_cell.angle_gamma   90.00
#
_symmetry.space_group_name_H-M   'P 1'
#
loop_
_entity.id
_entity.type
_entity.pdbx_description
1 polymer ?
#
loop_
_entity_poly.entity_id
_entity_poly.type
_entity_poly.pdbx_seq_one_letter_code
_entity_poly.pdbx_strand_id
1 'polypeptide(L)' 'MLAARIRAHVDHEDFFIRKAIGWALHEYAKTDPDWVRDFVENDELSALSRREAMKHLD' A
#
# COMPACT_ATOMS: atom_id res chain seq x y z
N MET A 1 -9.24 -9.26 3.32
CA MET A 1 -8.42 -9.32 4.56
C MET A 1 -7.22 -8.38 4.53
N LEU A 2 -6.53 -8.19 3.41
CA LEU A 2 -5.38 -7.27 3.30
C LEU A 2 -5.75 -5.80 3.55
N ALA A 3 -6.72 -5.26 2.82
CA ALA A 3 -7.18 -3.87 2.97
C ALA A 3 -7.54 -3.50 4.41
N ALA A 4 -8.28 -4.36 5.12
CA ALA A 4 -8.65 -4.11 6.52
C ALA A 4 -7.44 -4.01 7.46
N ARG A 5 -6.38 -4.80 7.21
CA ARG A 5 -5.13 -4.74 8.00
C ARG A 5 -4.33 -3.48 7.70
N ILE A 6 -4.28 -3.06 6.43
CA ILE A 6 -3.61 -1.83 6.03
C ILE A 6 -4.32 -0.63 6.64
N ARG A 7 -5.64 -0.51 6.46
CA ARG A 7 -6.47 0.57 7.02
C ARG A 7 -6.32 0.75 8.53
N ALA A 8 -6.16 -0.35 9.27
CA ALA A 8 -5.93 -0.29 10.72
C ALA A 8 -4.59 0.36 11.13
N HIS A 9 -3.65 0.54 10.19
CA HIS A 9 -2.28 1.01 10.46
C HIS A 9 -1.85 2.17 9.56
N VAL A 10 -2.74 2.76 8.75
CA VAL A 10 -2.37 3.85 7.81
C VAL A 10 -1.89 5.12 8.51
N ASP A 11 -2.44 5.40 9.70
CA ASP A 11 -2.10 6.58 10.50
C ASP A 11 -0.78 6.43 11.27
N HIS A 12 -0.16 5.25 11.25
CA HIS A 12 1.08 5.04 11.99
C HIS A 12 2.22 5.85 11.37
N GLU A 13 2.91 6.63 12.19
CA GLU A 13 4.03 7.48 11.74
C GLU A 13 5.36 6.74 11.59
N ASP A 14 5.40 5.47 11.98
CA ASP A 14 6.63 4.68 12.01
C ASP A 14 7.08 4.33 10.59
N PHE A 15 8.37 4.55 10.35
CA PHE A 15 8.98 4.33 9.05
C PHE A 15 8.84 2.88 8.56
N PHE A 16 9.06 1.90 9.44
CA PHE A 16 9.02 0.50 9.08
C PHE A 16 7.59 0.01 8.82
N ILE A 17 6.61 0.50 9.57
CA ILE A 17 5.19 0.21 9.31
C ILE A 17 4.77 0.74 7.94
N ARG A 18 5.07 2.01 7.64
CA ARG A 18 4.75 2.61 6.34
C ARG A 18 5.42 1.88 5.18
N LYS A 19 6.66 1.42 5.36
CA LYS A 19 7.39 0.62 4.37
C LYS A 19 6.79 -0.77 4.19
N ALA A 20 6.41 -1.43 5.28
CA ALA A 20 5.79 -2.76 5.24
C ALA A 20 4.43 -2.73 4.51
N ILE A 21 3.62 -1.69 4.74
CA ILE A 21 2.36 -1.47 3.99
C ILE A 21 2.65 -1.38 2.49
N GLY A 22 3.61 -0.54 2.10
CA GLY A 22 3.98 -0.38 0.70
C GLY A 22 4.48 -1.68 0.06
N TRP A 23 5.31 -2.45 0.75
CA TRP A 23 5.78 -3.75 0.27
C TRP A 23 4.68 -4.80 0.17
N ALA A 24 3.75 -4.84 1.12
CA ALA A 24 2.61 -5.75 1.06
C ALA A 24 1.72 -5.46 -0.15
N LEU A 25 1.47 -4.18 -0.45
CA LEU A 25 0.73 -3.76 -1.64
C LEU A 25 1.50 -4.08 -2.92
N HIS A 26 2.79 -3.77 -2.98
CA HIS A 26 3.64 -4.07 -4.14
C HIS A 26 3.67 -5.57 -4.45
N GLU A 27 3.79 -6.43 -3.44
CA GLU A 27 3.76 -7.88 -3.63
C GLU A 27 2.39 -8.35 -4.13
N TYR A 28 1.31 -7.79 -3.58
CA TYR A 28 -0.05 -8.13 -4.00
C TYR A 28 -0.36 -7.66 -5.43
N ALA A 29 0.27 -6.59 -5.89
CA ALA A 29 0.09 -6.06 -7.23
C ALA A 29 0.57 -7.02 -8.33
N LYS A 30 1.44 -7.98 -8.01
CA LYS A 30 1.81 -9.08 -8.92
C LYS A 30 0.65 -10.03 -9.19
N THR A 31 -0.35 -10.04 -8.32
CA THR A 31 -1.58 -10.85 -8.44
C THR A 31 -2.74 -10.03 -9.01
N ASP A 32 -2.95 -8.82 -8.50
CA ASP A 32 -4.04 -7.93 -8.92
C ASP A 32 -3.57 -6.46 -8.94
N PRO A 33 -2.99 -5.99 -10.05
CA PRO A 33 -2.44 -4.65 -10.15
C PRO A 33 -3.52 -3.57 -10.17
N ASP A 34 -4.67 -3.83 -10.82
CA ASP A 34 -5.77 -2.86 -10.91
C ASP A 34 -6.38 -2.59 -9.54
N TRP A 35 -6.60 -3.64 -8.74
CA TRP A 35 -7.05 -3.47 -7.37
C TRP A 35 -6.07 -2.64 -6.52
N VAL A 36 -4.76 -2.82 -6.70
CA VAL A 36 -3.75 -2.02 -5.97
C VAL A 36 -3.78 -0.56 -6.42
N ARG A 37 -3.94 -0.27 -7.72
CA ARG A 37 -4.11 1.10 -8.22
C ARG A 37 -5.32 1.77 -7.58
N ASP A 38 -6.48 1.12 -7.64
CA ASP A 38 -7.72 1.61 -7.05
C ASP A 38 -7.59 1.82 -5.53
N PHE A 39 -6.97 0.88 -4.82
CA PHE A 39 -6.76 0.98 -3.38
C PHE A 39 -5.83 2.16 -3.04
N VAL A 40 -4.72 2.32 -3.76
CA VAL A 40 -3.79 3.42 -3.55
C VAL A 40 -4.49 4.75 -3.81
N GLU A 41 -5.30 4.90 -4.85
CA GLU A 41 -6.00 6.15 -5.16
C GLU A 41 -7.07 6.52 -4.12
N ASN A 42 -7.80 5.54 -3.59
CA ASN A 42 -8.98 5.79 -2.77
C ASN A 42 -8.75 5.75 -1.25
N ASP A 43 -7.61 5.23 -0.78
CA ASP A 43 -7.28 5.18 0.66
C ASP A 43 -6.21 6.21 1.06
N GLU A 44 -6.25 6.71 2.30
CA GLU A 44 -5.29 7.68 2.84
C GLU A 44 -3.97 7.03 3.25
N LEU A 45 -3.15 6.68 2.26
CA LEU A 45 -1.80 6.15 2.49
C LEU A 45 -0.77 7.27 2.65
N SER A 46 0.23 7.04 3.52
CA SER A 46 1.42 7.89 3.58
C SER A 46 2.12 7.97 2.22
N ALA A 47 2.77 9.10 1.92
CA ALA A 47 3.50 9.28 0.66
C ALA A 47 4.55 8.17 0.40
N LEU A 48 5.21 7.69 1.46
CA LEU A 48 6.14 6.56 1.37
C LEU A 48 5.43 5.27 0.97
N SER A 49 4.33 4.93 1.64
CA SER A 49 3.56 3.71 1.34
C SER A 49 3.04 3.72 -0.10
N ARG A 50 2.51 4.85 -0.59
CA ARG A 50 2.08 5.01 -1.99
C ARG A 50 3.23 4.76 -2.96
N ARG A 51 4.38 5.42 -2.73
CA ARG A 51 5.56 5.28 -3.60
C ARG A 51 6.06 3.84 -3.65
N GLU A 52 6.14 3.16 -2.51
CA GLU A 52 6.60 1.78 -2.45
C GLU A 52 5.60 0.81 -3.10
N ALA A 53 4.28 1.02 -2.89
CA ALA A 53 3.22 0.20 -3.48
C ALA A 53 3.22 0.26 -5.02
N MET A 54 3.46 1.45 -5.58
CA MET A 54 3.39 1.72 -7.01
C MET A 54 4.69 1.45 -7.78
N LYS A 55 5.75 0.96 -7.11
CA LYS A 55 6.99 0.61 -7.82
C LYS A 55 6.71 -0.47 -8.86
N HIS A 56 7.18 -0.26 -10.08
CA HIS A 56 7.08 -1.20 -11.19
C HIS A 56 5.62 -1.59 -11.56
N LEU A 57 4.64 -0.80 -11.16
CA LEU A 57 3.30 -0.80 -11.73
C LEU A 57 3.29 0.27 -12.83
N ASP A 58 3.68 -0.14 -14.03
CA ASP A 58 3.48 0.68 -15.23
C ASP A 58 1.99 0.71 -15.63
#